data_AF-A0A2L2WX04-F1
#
_entry.id   AF-A0A2L2WX04-F1
#
_cell.length_a   1.000
_cell.length_b   1.000
_cell.length_c   1.000
_cell.angle_alpha   90.00
_cell.angle_beta   90.00
_cell.angle_gamma   90.00
#
_symmetry.space_group_name_H-M   'P 1'
#
loop_
_entity.id
_entity.type
_entity.pdbx_description
1 polymer ?
#
loop_
_entity_poly.entity_id
_entity_poly.type
_entity_poly.pdbx_seq_one_letter_code
_entity_poly.pdbx_strand_id
1 'polypeptide(L)' 'MDTSYGNSRYLVSFKVKATGEWGKFFTASEEMKNILDQISDIEDGFPFETTIVSEIFDGNKQKFSFT' A
#
# COMPACT_ATOMS: atom_id res chain seq x y z
N MET A 1 0.90 15.48 -5.12
CA MET A 1 2.10 15.69 -4.29
C MET A 1 3.29 15.23 -5.10
N ASP A 2 4.18 16.15 -5.49
CA ASP A 2 5.35 15.82 -6.30
C ASP A 2 6.50 15.44 -5.37
N THR A 3 6.91 14.17 -5.44
CA THR A 3 8.04 13.66 -4.68
C THR A 3 9.29 13.69 -5.57
N SER A 4 10.49 13.81 -4.99
CA SER A 4 11.76 13.77 -5.71
C SER A 4 12.04 12.46 -6.46
N TYR A 5 11.19 11.45 -6.27
CA TYR A 5 11.22 10.20 -7.02
C TYR A 5 10.33 10.27 -8.28
N GLY A 6 9.47 11.29 -8.43
CA GLY A 6 8.51 11.56 -9.51
C GLY A 6 7.08 11.85 -9.03
N ASN A 7 6.23 12.33 -9.95
CA ASN A 7 4.88 12.83 -9.66
C ASN A 7 3.88 11.69 -9.30
N SER A 8 2.87 12.02 -8.49
CA SER A 8 1.75 11.13 -8.14
C SER A 8 2.17 9.79 -7.51
N ARG A 9 3.01 9.83 -6.47
CA ARG A 9 3.29 8.63 -5.65
C ARG A 9 2.70 8.76 -4.26
N TYR A 10 2.14 7.65 -3.79
CA TYR A 10 1.69 7.53 -2.41
C TYR A 10 2.86 7.13 -1.51
N LEU A 11 2.98 7.82 -0.38
CA LEU A 11 3.82 7.38 0.74
C LEU A 11 3.00 6.40 1.57
N VAL A 12 3.43 5.14 1.59
CA VAL A 12 2.79 4.08 2.36
C VAL A 12 3.60 3.83 3.62
N SER A 13 2.95 3.94 4.78
CA SER A 13 3.51 3.50 6.06
C SER A 13 2.88 2.16 6.41
N PHE A 14 3.69 1.19 6.81
CA PHE A 14 3.22 -0.15 7.16
C PHE A 14 3.92 -0.64 8.42
N LYS A 15 3.26 -1.51 9.18
CA LYS A 15 3.84 -2.15 10.35
C LYS A 15 3.97 -3.65 10.10
N VAL A 16 5.17 -4.19 10.25
CA VAL A 16 5.39 -5.63 10.14
C VAL A 16 4.84 -6.29 11.40
N LYS A 17 3.76 -7.08 11.29
CA LYS A 17 3.12 -7.72 12.45
C LYS A 17 4.06 -8.66 13.22
N ALA A 18 4.98 -9.32 12.51
CA ALA A 18 5.92 -10.29 13.10
C ALA A 18 7.02 -9.63 13.95
N THR A 19 7.55 -8.48 13.53
CA THR A 19 8.65 -7.79 14.24
C THR A 19 8.17 -6.54 15.00
N GLY A 20 6.98 -6.04 14.70
CA GLY A 20 6.42 -4.80 15.24
C GLY A 20 7.02 -3.53 14.64
N GLU A 21 7.95 -3.64 13.69
CA GLU A 21 8.67 -2.52 13.11
C GLU A 21 7.81 -1.74 12.11
N TRP A 22 7.95 -0.41 12.15
CA TRP A 22 7.34 0.48 11.19
C TRP A 22 8.29 0.74 10.03
N GLY A 23 7.80 0.48 8.82
CA GLY A 23 8.46 0.82 7.57
C GLY A 23 7.67 1.88 6.81
N LYS A 24 8.35 2.62 5.93
CA LYS A 24 7.72 3.52 4.96
C LYS A 24 8.38 3.39 3.60
N PHE A 25 7.58 3.40 2.54
CA PHE A 25 8.09 3.37 1.18
C PHE A 25 7.19 4.19 0.26
N PHE A 26 7.77 4.70 -0.83
CA PHE A 26 7.00 5.28 -1.92
C PHE A 26 6.58 4.15 -2.86
N THR A 27 5.28 4.02 -3.12
CA THR A 27 4.80 3.03 -4.09
C THR A 27 4.74 3.64 -5.50
N ALA A 28 5.29 2.91 -6.46
CA ALA A 28 5.16 3.19 -7.89
C ALA A 28 4.32 2.11 -8.61
N SER A 29 3.81 1.11 -7.87
CA SER A 29 3.00 0.03 -8.43
C SER A 29 1.63 0.55 -8.85
N GLU A 30 1.23 0.29 -10.10
CA GLU A 30 -0.11 0.62 -10.59
C GLU A 30 -1.20 -0.13 -9.82
N GLU A 31 -0.96 -1.39 -9.44
CA GLU A 31 -1.92 -2.17 -8.66
C GLU A 31 -2.18 -1.55 -7.29
N MET A 32 -1.11 -1.17 -6.57
CA MET A 32 -1.26 -0.55 -5.25
C MET A 32 -1.87 0.85 -5.36
N LYS A 33 -1.53 1.61 -6.41
CA LYS A 33 -2.18 2.90 -6.69
C LYS A 33 -3.68 2.74 -6.89
N ASN A 34 -4.12 1.80 -7.72
CA ASN A 34 -5.54 1.56 -7.97
C ASN A 34 -6.32 1.25 -6.68
N ILE A 35 -5.70 0.58 -5.71
CA ILE A 35 -6.32 0.31 -4.40
C ILE A 35 -6.38 1.58 -3.54
N LEU A 36 -5.30 2.35 -3.49
CA LEU A 36 -5.24 3.59 -2.72
C LEU A 36 -6.15 4.68 -3.31
N ASP A 37 -6.31 4.73 -4.63
CA ASP A 37 -7.23 5.63 -5.32
C ASP A 37 -8.68 5.29 -4.97
N GLN A 38 -9.06 4.01 -4.93
CA GLN A 38 -10.38 3.58 -4.45
C GLN A 38 -10.65 4.00 -3.01
N ILE A 39 -9.64 3.93 -2.14
CA ILE A 39 -9.76 4.41 -0.75
C ILE A 39 -9.92 5.95 -0.74
N SER A 40 -9.25 6.66 -1.66
CA SER A 40 -9.31 8.13 -1.75
C SER A 40 -10.69 8.65 -2.17
N ASP A 41 -11.43 7.84 -2.93
CA ASP A 41 -12.80 8.13 -3.35
C ASP A 41 -13.83 7.89 -2.23
N ILE A 42 -13.44 7.25 -1.13
CA ILE A 42 -14.29 7.08 0.07
C ILE A 42 -14.24 8.37 0.90
N GLU A 43 -15.40 8.90 1.28
CA GLU A 43 -15.51 10.06 2.17
C GLU A 43 -14.87 9.73 3.53
N ASP A 44 -13.87 10.52 3.94
CA ASP A 44 -13.00 10.27 5.11
C ASP A 44 -12.16 8.97 5.04
N GLY A 45 -11.86 8.48 3.82
CA GLY A 45 -11.08 7.26 3.61
C GLY A 45 -9.61 7.34 4.03
N PHE A 46 -9.09 8.53 4.35
CA PHE A 46 -7.70 8.73 4.80
C PHE A 46 -7.59 9.58 6.07
N PRO A 47 -6.72 9.22 7.03
CA PRO A 47 -5.85 8.03 7.04
C PRO A 47 -6.62 6.76 7.42
N PHE A 48 -6.22 5.61 6.86
CA PHE A 48 -6.79 4.31 7.24
C PHE A 48 -5.70 3.33 7.69
N GLU A 49 -6.09 2.39 8.54
CA GLU A 49 -5.27 1.25 8.95
C GLU A 49 -5.92 -0.02 8.36
N THR A 50 -5.13 -0.87 7.72
CA THR A 50 -5.60 -2.15 7.16
C THR A 50 -4.53 -3.21 7.36
N THR A 51 -4.96 -4.46 7.43
CA THR A 51 -4.02 -5.59 7.39
C THR A 51 -3.85 -6.03 5.94
N ILE A 52 -2.62 -5.95 5.43
CA ILE A 52 -2.26 -6.51 4.12
C ILE A 52 -1.77 -7.93 4.34
N VAL A 53 -2.51 -8.90 3.82
CA VAL A 53 -2.08 -10.30 3.73
C VAL A 53 -1.44 -10.50 2.36
N SER A 54 -0.15 -10.80 2.33
CA SER A 54 0.56 -11.18 1.10
C SER A 54 0.63 -12.69 0.98
N GLU A 55 0.06 -13.27 -0.07
CA GLU A 55 0.17 -14.69 -0.38
C GLU A 55 0.97 -14.87 -1.67
N ILE A 56 2.03 -15.70 -1.63
CA ILE A 56 2.73 -16.08 -2.86
C ILE A 56 1.92 -17.17 -3.54
N PHE A 57 1.57 -16.94 -4.80
CA PHE A 57 0.91 -17.90 -5.66
C PHE A 57 1.70 -18.06 -6.96
N ASP A 58 1.55 -19.22 -7.61
CA ASP A 58 2.14 -19.48 -8.93
C ASP A 58 3.66 -19.22 -8.97
N GLY A 59 4.37 -19.71 -7.95
CA GLY A 59 5.83 -19.65 -7.80
C GLY A 59 6.37 -18.29 -7.37
N ASN A 60 6.06 -17.23 -8.13
CA ASN A 60 6.66 -15.89 -7.96
C ASN A 60 5.64 -14.74 -7.97
N LYS A 61 4.33 -15.00 -8.10
CA LYS A 61 3.33 -13.94 -8.06
C LYS A 61 2.92 -13.69 -6.61
N GLN A 62 2.74 -12.44 -6.23
CA GLN A 62 2.22 -12.07 -4.92
C GLN A 62 0.81 -11.51 -5.07
N LYS A 63 -0.12 -12.06 -4.31
CA LYS A 63 -1.47 -11.52 -4.15
C LYS A 63 -1.49 -10.76 -2.83
N PHE A 64 -1.93 -9.51 -2.89
CA PHE A 64 -2.17 -8.69 -1.71
C PHE A 64 -3.67 -8.62 -1.46
N SER A 65 -4.09 -9.10 -0.30
CA SER A 65 -5.46 -9.02 0.17
C SER A 65 -5.53 -8.03 1.33
N PHE A 66 -6.39 -7.03 1.18
CA PHE A 66 -6.68 -6.03 2.19
C PHE A 66 -7.84 -6.54 3.04
N THR A 67 -7.72 -6.49 4.37
CA THR A 67 -8.74 -6.88 5.35
C THR A 67 -8.91 -5.79 6.40
#